data_AF-A0A430HI90-F1
#
_entry.id   AF-A0A430HI90-F1
#
_cell.length_a   1.000
_cell.length_b   1.000
_cell.length_c   1.000
_cell.angle_alpha   90.00
_cell.angle_beta   90.00
_cell.angle_gamma   90.00
#
_symmetry.space_group_name_H-M   'P 1'
#
loop_
_entity.id
_entity.type
_entity.pdbx_description
1 polymer ?
#
loop_
_entity_poly.entity_id
_entity_poly.type
_entity_poly.pdbx_seq_one_letter_code
_entity_poly.pdbx_strand_id
1 'polypeptide(L)'
;MAGPAVTAPAGAPPQPELLVSAALHLMSHYSANAAQAGPCLKLASVIERHLKALASHGDLNPVLRATCQQLSEQWAAVVDQALPRPARPTLFKRFVGGARQH
;
A
#
# COMPACT_ATOMS: atom_id res chain seq x y z
N MET A 1 13.84 34.21 -0.08
CA MET A 1 14.48 33.16 0.73
C MET A 1 14.22 31.82 0.07
N ALA A 2 15.28 31.06 -0.16
CA ALA A 2 15.35 29.90 -1.06
C ALA A 2 14.55 28.69 -0.55
N GLY A 3 13.74 28.09 -1.42
CA GLY A 3 13.30 26.70 -1.28
C GLY A 3 14.27 25.80 -2.05
N PRO A 4 14.69 24.64 -1.50
CA PRO A 4 15.71 23.82 -2.14
C PRO A 4 15.13 23.18 -3.39
N ALA A 5 15.76 23.49 -4.53
CA ALA A 5 15.57 22.77 -5.77
C ALA A 5 15.97 21.31 -5.55
N VAL A 6 15.02 20.40 -5.69
CA VAL A 6 15.28 18.96 -5.68
C VAL A 6 15.94 18.60 -7.01
N THR A 7 17.24 18.81 -7.10
CA THR A 7 18.05 18.28 -8.20
C THR A 7 18.18 16.76 -8.00
N ALA A 8 17.34 16.01 -8.71
CA ALA A 8 17.52 14.57 -8.86
C ALA A 8 18.78 14.32 -9.72
N PRO A 9 19.79 13.56 -9.25
CA PRO A 9 20.90 13.16 -10.10
C PRO A 9 20.41 12.04 -11.03
N ALA A 10 20.08 12.42 -12.27
CA ALA A 10 19.84 11.50 -13.37
C ALA A 10 21.18 10.90 -13.82
N GLY A 11 21.50 9.66 -13.39
CA GLY A 11 22.65 8.93 -13.95
C GLY A 11 23.30 7.85 -13.08
N ALA A 12 22.96 7.72 -11.80
CA ALA A 12 23.50 6.64 -10.96
C ALA A 12 22.66 5.36 -11.09
N PRO A 13 23.27 4.14 -11.11
CA PRO A 13 22.50 2.91 -10.98
C PRO A 13 21.59 3.03 -9.75
N PRO A 14 20.35 2.52 -9.80
CA PRO A 14 19.32 2.81 -8.80
C PRO A 14 19.84 2.36 -7.43
N GLN A 15 20.31 3.33 -6.65
CA GLN A 15 20.97 3.05 -5.39
C GLN A 15 19.94 2.41 -4.48
N PRO A 16 20.21 1.21 -3.94
CA PRO A 16 19.26 0.48 -3.13
C PRO A 16 18.74 1.31 -1.95
N GLU A 17 19.59 2.18 -1.42
CA GLU A 17 19.26 3.12 -0.34
C GLU A 17 18.23 4.17 -0.76
N LEU A 18 18.29 4.65 -2.01
CA LEU A 18 17.33 5.61 -2.55
C LEU A 18 15.94 4.98 -2.71
N LEU A 19 15.90 3.71 -3.12
CA LEU A 19 14.64 2.97 -3.27
C LEU A 19 13.96 2.71 -1.91
N VAL A 20 14.74 2.36 -0.88
CA VAL A 20 14.21 2.22 0.49
C VAL A 20 13.75 3.57 1.04
N SER A 21 14.50 4.63 0.78
CA SER A 21 14.11 6.00 1.16
C SER A 21 12.80 6.43 0.48
N ALA A 22 12.63 6.14 -0.81
CA ALA A 22 11.41 6.41 -1.56
C ALA A 22 10.21 5.61 -1.02
N ALA A 23 10.41 4.34 -0.68
CA ALA A 23 9.37 3.51 -0.06
C ALA A 23 8.95 4.07 1.31
N LEU A 24 9.89 4.45 2.17
CA LEU A 24 9.61 5.10 3.46
C LEU A 24 8.91 6.44 3.30
N HIS A 25 9.30 7.22 2.29
CA HIS A 25 8.63 8.48 1.97
C HIS A 25 7.18 8.26 1.56
N LEU A 26 6.90 7.26 0.71
CA LEU A 26 5.55 6.88 0.32
C LEU A 26 4.72 6.38 1.52
N MET A 27 5.32 5.61 2.43
CA MET A 27 4.69 5.18 3.69
C MET A 27 4.32 6.37 4.58
N SER A 28 5.22 7.34 4.74
CA SER A 28 4.96 8.58 5.50
C SER A 28 3.84 9.41 4.87
N HIS A 29 3.88 9.57 3.55
CA HIS A 29 2.84 10.26 2.79
C HIS A 29 1.48 9.56 2.93
N TYR A 30 1.45 8.23 2.90
CA TYR A 30 0.23 7.46 3.15
C TYR A 30 -0.36 7.78 4.53
N SER A 31 0.44 7.73 5.59
CA SER A 31 -0.03 8.00 6.96
C SER A 31 -0.53 9.43 7.13
N ALA A 32 0.15 10.41 6.53
CA ALA A 32 -0.28 11.81 6.57
C ALA A 32 -1.60 12.03 5.82
N ASN A 33 -1.76 11.43 4.64
CA ASN A 33 -2.99 11.54 3.86
C ASN A 33 -4.15 10.73 4.45
N ALA A 34 -3.86 9.58 5.07
CA ALA A 34 -4.87 8.76 5.73
C ALA A 34 -5.55 9.52 6.89
N ALA A 35 -4.81 10.40 7.57
CA ALA A 35 -5.35 11.27 8.62
C ALA A 35 -6.28 12.38 8.07
N GLN A 36 -6.10 12.83 6.83
CA GLN A 36 -6.90 13.91 6.22
C GLN A 36 -8.05 13.40 5.35
N ALA A 37 -7.82 12.39 4.52
CA ALA A 37 -8.74 11.93 3.47
C ALA A 37 -9.18 10.46 3.65
N GLY A 38 -8.70 9.77 4.69
CA GLY A 38 -8.97 8.36 4.94
C GLY A 38 -8.00 7.40 4.23
N PRO A 39 -7.96 6.11 4.63
CA PRO A 39 -7.01 5.13 4.11
C PRO A 39 -7.24 4.86 2.62
N CYS A 40 -6.30 5.32 1.77
CA CYS A 40 -6.36 5.11 0.33
C CYS A 40 -5.80 3.74 -0.05
N LEU A 41 -6.69 2.77 -0.25
CA LEU A 41 -6.36 1.41 -0.65
C LEU A 41 -5.36 1.31 -1.80
N LYS A 42 -5.57 2.10 -2.86
CA LYS A 42 -4.67 2.09 -4.04
C LYS A 42 -3.24 2.43 -3.65
N LEU A 43 -3.06 3.41 -2.77
CA LEU A 43 -1.74 3.85 -2.34
C LEU A 43 -1.09 2.81 -1.42
N ALA A 44 -1.88 2.20 -0.53
CA ALA A 44 -1.41 1.08 0.30
C ALA A 44 -0.94 -0.11 -0.55
N SER A 45 -1.72 -0.53 -1.57
CA SER A 45 -1.35 -1.63 -2.47
C SER A 45 -0.11 -1.33 -3.31
N VAL A 46 0.09 -0.08 -3.74
CA VAL A 46 1.27 0.34 -4.50
C VAL A 46 2.53 0.23 -3.64
N ILE A 47 2.47 0.62 -2.37
CA ILE A 47 3.60 0.51 -1.44
C ILE A 47 3.98 -0.95 -1.21
N GLU A 48 3.01 -1.83 -0.93
CA GLU A 48 3.24 -3.27 -0.75
C GLU A 48 3.94 -3.88 -1.97
N ARG A 49 3.45 -3.57 -3.17
CA ARG A 49 4.03 -4.10 -4.41
C ARG A 49 5.45 -3.59 -4.68
N HIS A 50 5.76 -2.36 -4.31
CA HIS A 50 7.12 -1.82 -4.40
C HIS A 50 8.07 -2.49 -3.41
N LEU A 51 7.65 -2.66 -2.14
CA LEU A 51 8.45 -3.35 -1.13
C LEU A 51 8.76 -4.79 -1.53
N LYS A 52 7.77 -5.51 -2.08
CA LYS A 52 7.91 -6.88 -2.55
C LYS A 52 8.84 -6.99 -3.77
N ALA A 53 8.75 -6.04 -4.70
CA ALA A 53 9.67 -5.96 -5.84
C ALA A 53 11.11 -5.69 -5.40
N LEU A 54 11.31 -4.81 -4.41
CA LEU A 54 12.63 -4.53 -3.84
C LEU A 54 13.20 -5.76 -3.12
N ALA A 55 12.40 -6.45 -2.31
CA ALA A 55 12.82 -7.68 -1.63
C ALA A 55 13.21 -8.80 -2.60
N SER A 56 12.64 -8.80 -3.81
CA SER A 56 12.94 -9.79 -4.85
C SER A 56 14.18 -9.43 -5.68
N HIS A 57 14.73 -8.22 -5.51
CA HIS A 57 15.86 -7.75 -6.29
C HIS A 57 17.18 -8.32 -5.71
N GLY A 58 17.83 -9.20 -6.49
CA GLY A 58 18.98 -9.99 -6.07
C GLY A 58 20.27 -9.22 -5.80
N ASP A 59 20.34 -7.96 -6.23
CA ASP A 59 21.52 -7.07 -6.09
C ASP A 59 21.52 -6.28 -4.76
N LEU A 60 20.42 -6.32 -4.01
CA LEU A 60 20.28 -5.64 -2.72
C LEU A 60 21.06 -6.37 -1.62
N ASN A 61 21.71 -5.60 -0.76
CA ASN A 61 22.35 -6.09 0.47
C ASN A 61 21.37 -6.99 1.25
N PRO A 62 21.80 -8.18 1.72
CA PRO A 62 20.92 -9.15 2.39
C PRO A 62 20.14 -8.57 3.58
N VAL A 63 20.71 -7.60 4.29
CA VAL A 63 20.03 -6.90 5.40
C VAL A 63 18.89 -6.03 4.87
N LEU A 64 19.15 -5.21 3.85
CA LEU A 64 18.13 -4.37 3.22
C LEU A 64 17.03 -5.21 2.58
N ARG A 65 17.38 -6.37 2.00
CA ARG A 65 16.41 -7.32 1.47
C ARG A 65 15.48 -7.85 2.56
N ALA A 66 16.04 -8.30 3.68
CA ALA A 66 15.28 -8.78 4.83
C ALA A 66 14.35 -7.67 5.38
N THR A 67 14.86 -6.44 5.50
CA THR A 67 14.06 -5.29 5.92
C THR A 67 12.92 -4.97 4.95
N CYS A 68 13.17 -4.99 3.63
CA CYS A 68 12.13 -4.79 2.61
C CYS A 68 11.07 -5.89 2.68
N GLN A 69 11.49 -7.14 2.92
CA GLN A 69 10.59 -8.27 3.03
C GLN A 69 9.70 -8.13 4.27
N GLN A 70 10.29 -7.85 5.43
CA GLN A 70 9.56 -7.60 6.68
C GLN A 70 8.59 -6.41 6.53
N LEU A 71 9.03 -5.31 5.92
CA LEU A 71 8.17 -4.17 5.64
C LEU A 71 7.00 -4.56 4.73
N SER A 72 7.22 -5.41 3.71
CA SER A 72 6.14 -5.87 2.83
C SER A 72 5.08 -6.68 3.58
N GLU A 73 5.49 -7.53 4.53
CA GLU A 73 4.58 -8.32 5.36
C GLU A 73 3.78 -7.43 6.32
N GLN A 74 4.44 -6.46 6.95
CA GLN A 74 3.77 -5.48 7.81
C GLN A 74 2.77 -4.63 7.01
N TRP A 75 3.12 -4.25 5.78
CA TRP A 75 2.24 -3.45 4.92
C TRP A 75 1.04 -4.24 4.39
N ALA A 76 1.18 -5.55 4.17
CA ALA A 76 0.06 -6.42 3.80
C ALA A 76 -1.07 -6.36 4.83
N ALA A 77 -0.74 -6.30 6.14
CA ALA A 77 -1.73 -6.12 7.20
C ALA A 77 -2.42 -4.74 7.16
N VAL A 78 -1.72 -3.69 6.71
CA VAL A 78 -2.30 -2.34 6.52
C VAL A 78 -3.24 -2.31 5.32
N VAL A 79 -2.88 -3.00 4.23
CA VAL A 79 -3.73 -3.14 3.04
C VAL A 79 -5.00 -3.92 3.37
N ASP A 80 -4.89 -5.01 4.13
CA ASP A 80 -6.04 -5.80 4.59
C ASP A 80 -7.00 -4.98 5.46
N GLN A 81 -6.45 -4.17 6.38
CA GLN A 81 -7.26 -3.24 7.20
C GLN A 81 -7.92 -2.13 6.37
N ALA A 82 -7.25 -1.66 5.31
CA ALA A 82 -7.82 -0.68 4.40
C ALA A 82 -8.88 -1.29 3.47
N LEU A 83 -8.92 -2.63 3.33
CA LEU A 83 -9.89 -3.30 2.49
C LEU A 83 -11.29 -3.12 3.10
N PRO A 84 -12.26 -2.50 2.39
CA PRO A 84 -13.61 -2.38 2.90
C PRO A 84 -14.14 -3.81 3.06
N ARG A 85 -14.36 -4.20 4.32
CA ARG A 85 -14.95 -5.49 4.66
C ARG A 85 -16.25 -5.60 3.87
N PRO A 86 -16.41 -6.60 2.98
CA PRO A 86 -17.60 -6.69 2.15
C PRO A 86 -18.82 -6.69 3.07
N ALA A 87 -19.66 -5.67 2.94
CA ALA A 87 -20.91 -5.59 3.65
C ALA A 87 -21.67 -6.88 3.33
N ARG A 88 -21.97 -7.68 4.36
CA ARG A 88 -22.72 -8.92 4.22
C ARG A 88 -23.95 -8.62 3.35
N PRO A 89 -24.10 -9.25 2.17
CA PRO A 89 -25.28 -9.02 1.36
C PRO A 89 -26.49 -9.48 2.17
N THR A 90 -27.39 -8.55 2.47
CA THR A 90 -28.66 -8.79 3.15
C THR A 90 -29.59 -9.57 2.21
N LEU A 91 -29.28 -10.85 2.01
CA LEU A 91 -29.96 -11.81 1.12
C LEU A 91 -31.37 -12.22 1.59
N PHE A 92 -31.99 -11.50 2.52
CA PHE A 92 -33.26 -11.90 3.16
C PHE A 92 -34.37 -10.84 3.06
N LYS A 93 -34.61 -10.24 1.89
CA LYS A 93 -35.79 -9.36 1.75
C LYS A 93 -36.57 -9.43 0.45
N ARG A 94 -36.57 -10.58 -0.25
CA ARG A 94 -37.42 -10.70 -1.46
C ARG A 94 -38.07 -12.05 -1.73
N PHE A 95 -38.55 -12.73 -0.69
CA PHE A 95 -39.54 -13.82 -0.87
C PHE A 95 -40.65 -13.73 0.19
N VAL A 96 -41.44 -12.66 0.14
CA VAL A 96 -42.83 -12.71 0.62
C VAL A 96 -43.68 -11.99 -0.43
N GLY A 97 -44.39 -12.76 -1.24
CA GLY A 97 -45.14 -12.23 -2.38
C GLY A 97 -45.50 -13.34 -3.34
N GLY A 98 -46.57 -14.07 -3.03
CA GLY A 98 -47.19 -14.98 -4.00
C GLY A 98 -47.64 -16.33 -3.45
N ALA A 99 -48.46 -16.35 -2.41
CA ALA A 99 -49.35 -17.49 -2.16
C ALA A 99 -50.79 -16.97 -2.11
N ARG A 100 -51.34 -16.65 -3.29
CA ARG A 100 -52.78 -16.54 -3.52
C ARG A 100 -53.20 -17.84 -4.21
N GLN A 101 -53.91 -18.70 -3.49
CA GLN A 101 -54.66 -19.84 -4.02
C GLN A 101 -55.86 -20.10 -3.09
N HIS A 102 -56.98 -19.40 -3.30
CA HIS A 102 -58.34 -19.90 -3.05
C HIS A 102 -59.32 -19.06 -3.85
#